data_AF-H2C7Q9-F1
#
_entry.id   AF-H2C7Q9-F1
#
_cell.length_a   1.000
_cell.length_b   1.000
_cell.length_c   1.000
_cell.angle_alpha   90.00
_cell.angle_beta   90.00
_cell.angle_gamma   90.00
#
_symmetry.space_group_name_H-M   'P 1'
#
loop_
_entity.id
_entity.type
_entity.pdbx_description
1 polymer ?
#
loop_
_entity_poly.entity_id
_entity_poly.type
_entity_poly.pdbx_seq_one_letter_code
_entity_poly.pdbx_strand_id
1 'polypeptide(L)'
;MICERIFRSRAGKTVILRVYIENEIKRVEVTGDFFGEEEEVVEAERDLANLKLPSSRLIGVDPQELLKEVEECLLIGSKRS
;
A
#
# COMPACT_ATOMS: atom_id res chain seq x y z
N MET A 1 -15.51 1.11 2.65
CA MET A 1 -14.75 2.38 2.64
C MET A 1 -13.52 2.23 1.76
N ILE A 2 -13.17 3.26 0.99
CA ILE A 2 -11.86 3.34 0.34
C ILE A 2 -11.00 4.35 1.10
N CYS A 3 -9.75 3.98 1.36
CA CYS A 3 -8.71 4.89 1.84
C CYS A 3 -7.69 5.07 0.73
N GLU A 4 -7.53 6.31 0.23
CA GLU A 4 -6.52 6.65 -0.77
C GLU A 4 -5.42 7.49 -0.10
N ARG A 5 -4.17 7.09 -0.33
CA ARG A 5 -2.98 7.82 0.12
C ARG A 5 -2.10 8.12 -1.07
N ILE A 6 -1.76 9.39 -1.22
CA ILE A 6 -0.77 9.86 -2.18
C ILE A 6 0.38 10.40 -1.37
N PHE A 7 1.55 9.78 -1.50
CA PHE A 7 2.74 10.19 -0.77
C PHE A 7 3.98 10.10 -1.64
N ARG A 8 5.05 10.73 -1.17
CA ARG A 8 6.35 10.67 -1.79
C ARG A 8 7.24 9.75 -0.97
N SER A 9 7.78 8.70 -1.58
CA SER A 9 8.72 7.79 -0.94
C SER A 9 10.01 8.52 -0.56
N ARG A 10 10.80 7.92 0.33
CA ARG A 10 12.16 8.38 0.64
C ARG A 10 13.06 8.55 -0.58
N ALA A 11 12.88 7.71 -1.60
CA ALA A 11 13.63 7.80 -2.85
C ALA A 11 13.10 8.88 -3.81
N GLY A 12 12.09 9.65 -3.39
CA GLY A 12 11.52 10.75 -4.16
C GLY A 12 10.44 10.34 -5.15
N LYS A 13 10.01 9.07 -5.15
CA LYS A 13 8.97 8.52 -6.02
C LYS A 13 7.58 8.84 -5.50
N THR A 14 6.66 9.14 -6.39
CA THR A 14 5.23 9.29 -6.10
C THR A 14 4.58 7.92 -6.05
N VAL A 15 3.93 7.62 -4.92
CA VAL A 15 3.17 6.39 -4.71
C VAL A 15 1.71 6.76 -4.43
N ILE A 16 0.82 6.07 -5.13
CA ILE A 16 -0.63 6.13 -4.96
C ILE A 16 -1.07 4.76 -4.44
N LEU A 17 -1.49 4.74 -3.19
CA LEU A 17 -1.95 3.56 -2.48
C LEU A 17 -3.47 3.66 -2.28
N ARG A 18 -4.22 2.66 -2.75
CA ARG A 18 -5.66 2.56 -2.51
C ARG A 18 -5.97 1.30 -1.72
N VAL A 19 -6.59 1.46 -0.56
CA VAL A 19 -6.97 0.37 0.34
C VAL A 19 -8.50 0.28 0.36
N TYR A 20 -9.03 -0.84 -0.12
CA TYR A 20 -10.46 -1.11 -0.17
C TYR A 20 -10.83 -1.95 1.07
N ILE A 21 -11.65 -1.37 1.95
CA ILE A 21 -12.01 -1.95 3.25
C ILE A 21 -13.53 -2.18 3.28
N GLU A 22 -13.98 -3.40 3.50
CA GLU A 22 -15.42 -3.72 3.65
C GLU A 22 -15.78 -4.23 5.05
N ASN A 23 -14.79 -4.68 5.82
CA ASN A 23 -14.76 -4.97 7.26
C ASN A 23 -13.31 -5.34 7.63
N GLU A 24 -12.65 -6.03 6.69
CA GLU A 24 -11.22 -6.26 6.57
C GLU A 24 -10.69 -5.66 5.26
N ILE A 25 -9.38 -5.73 5.02
CA ILE A 25 -8.79 -5.31 3.75
C ILE A 25 -9.20 -6.31 2.67
N LYS A 26 -10.03 -5.86 1.73
CA LYS A 26 -10.46 -6.66 0.58
C LYS A 26 -9.43 -6.64 -0.54
N ARG A 27 -8.80 -5.47 -0.74
CA ARG A 27 -7.84 -5.23 -1.81
C ARG A 27 -6.94 -4.04 -1.47
N VAL A 28 -5.69 -4.13 -1.89
CA VAL A 28 -4.75 -3.02 -1.96
C VAL A 28 -4.36 -2.84 -3.43
N GLU A 29 -4.28 -1.59 -3.89
CA GLU A 29 -3.70 -1.25 -5.19
C GLU A 29 -2.51 -0.30 -4.95
N VAL A 30 -1.37 -0.61 -5.58
CA VAL A 30 -0.15 0.20 -5.51
C VAL A 30 0.22 0.66 -6.91
N THR A 31 0.17 1.97 -7.15
CA THR A 31 0.53 2.56 -8.45
C THR A 31 1.43 3.78 -8.23
N GLY A 32 2.17 4.23 -9.25
CA GLY A 32 3.10 5.34 -9.08
C GLY A 32 4.16 5.42 -10.17
N ASP A 33 5.22 6.19 -9.90
CA ASP A 33 6.38 6.39 -10.79
C ASP A 33 7.64 5.60 -10.33
N PHE A 34 7.45 4.57 -9.51
CA PHE A 34 8.47 3.61 -9.10
C PHE A 34 8.74 2.58 -10.20
N PHE A 35 9.78 1.76 -10.04
CA PHE A 35 10.08 0.68 -10.98
C PHE A 35 9.80 -0.67 -10.34
N GLY A 36 9.14 -1.56 -11.08
CA GLY A 36 8.83 -2.93 -10.68
C GLY A 36 8.07 -3.62 -11.81
N GLU A 37 8.20 -4.93 -11.91
CA GLU A 37 7.41 -5.72 -12.85
C GLU A 37 5.98 -5.90 -12.33
N GLU A 38 5.04 -6.20 -13.23
CA GLU A 38 3.63 -6.38 -12.87
C GLU A 38 3.44 -7.46 -11.80
N GLU A 39 4.19 -8.57 -11.90
CA GLU A 39 4.18 -9.67 -10.93
C GLU A 39 4.63 -9.20 -9.54
N GLU A 40 5.66 -8.35 -9.46
CA GLU A 40 6.15 -7.79 -8.21
C GLU A 40 5.14 -6.84 -7.56
N VAL A 41 4.41 -6.06 -8.36
CA VAL A 41 3.35 -5.17 -7.87
C VAL A 41 2.19 -5.99 -7.30
N VAL A 42 1.77 -7.03 -8.02
CA VAL A 42 0.68 -7.92 -7.56
C VAL A 42 1.07 -8.64 -6.27
N GLU A 43 2.33 -9.09 -6.14
CA GLU A 43 2.83 -9.69 -4.91
C GLU A 43 2.85 -8.68 -3.75
N ALA A 44 3.32 -7.44 -3.98
CA ALA A 44 3.28 -6.37 -2.99
C ALA A 44 1.85 -6.07 -2.51
N GLU A 45 0.91 -5.93 -3.44
CA GLU A 45 -0.51 -5.68 -3.15
C GLU A 45 -1.12 -6.80 -2.30
N ARG A 46 -0.78 -8.05 -2.62
CA ARG A 46 -1.22 -9.21 -1.86
C ARG A 46 -0.63 -9.24 -0.45
N ASP A 47 0.67 -8.97 -0.30
CA ASP A 47 1.33 -8.94 1.00
C ASP A 47 0.74 -7.83 1.89
N LEU A 48 0.57 -6.63 1.33
CA LEU A 48 -0.04 -5.49 2.02
C LEU A 48 -1.49 -5.76 2.43
N ALA A 49 -2.28 -6.40 1.58
CA ALA A 49 -3.65 -6.80 1.92
C ALA A 49 -3.71 -7.75 3.12
N ASN A 50 -2.65 -8.53 3.34
CA ASN A 50 -2.50 -9.43 4.49
C ASN A 50 -1.74 -8.79 5.66
N LEU A 51 -1.50 -7.47 5.64
CA LEU A 51 -0.71 -6.74 6.64
C LEU A 51 0.70 -7.31 6.84
N LYS A 52 1.32 -7.73 5.74
CA LYS A 52 2.70 -8.21 5.70
C LYS A 52 3.58 -7.20 5.00
N LEU A 53 4.85 -7.20 5.39
CA LEU A 53 5.89 -6.49 4.65
C LEU A 53 6.00 -7.10 3.25
N PRO A 54 5.90 -6.29 2.18
CA PRO A 54 6.13 -6.75 0.82
C PRO A 54 7.50 -7.42 0.69
N SER A 55 7.50 -8.66 0.21
CA SER A 55 8.72 -9.40 -0.11
C SER A 55 9.29 -9.04 -1.49
N SER A 56 8.42 -8.57 -2.39
CA SER A 56 8.70 -8.07 -3.73
C SER A 56 9.56 -6.80 -3.75
N ARG A 57 10.40 -6.63 -4.78
CA ARG A 57 11.39 -5.54 -4.84
C ARG A 57 10.92 -4.36 -5.70
N LEU A 58 9.97 -3.58 -5.19
CA LEU A 58 9.60 -2.29 -5.81
C LEU A 58 10.74 -1.26 -5.65
N ILE A 59 11.45 -0.96 -6.73
CA ILE A 59 12.60 -0.05 -6.73
C ILE A 59 12.12 1.40 -6.56
N GLY A 60 12.64 2.05 -5.53
CA GLY A 60 12.31 3.43 -5.20
C GLY A 60 11.12 3.56 -4.26
N VAL A 61 10.64 2.46 -3.68
CA VAL A 61 9.65 2.46 -2.60
C VAL A 61 10.17 1.62 -1.44
N ASP A 62 10.06 2.14 -0.23
CA ASP A 62 10.40 1.39 0.98
C ASP A 62 9.19 0.53 1.40
N PRO A 63 9.33 -0.81 1.49
CA PRO A 63 8.23 -1.70 1.90
C PRO A 63 7.63 -1.33 3.27
N GLN A 64 8.43 -0.75 4.18
CA GLN A 64 7.94 -0.30 5.48
C GLN A 64 7.05 0.93 5.36
N GLU A 65 7.34 1.83 4.43
CA GLU A 65 6.51 3.01 4.18
C GLU A 65 5.13 2.59 3.65
N LEU A 66 5.10 1.64 2.71
CA LEU A 66 3.84 1.11 2.18
C LEU A 66 2.98 0.48 3.27
N LEU A 67 3.56 -0.43 4.08
CA LEU A 67 2.81 -1.10 5.14
C LEU A 67 2.27 -0.10 6.16
N LYS A 68 3.08 0.88 6.57
CA LYS A 68 2.66 1.92 7.51
C LYS A 68 1.45 2.71 6.99
N GLU A 69 1.47 3.12 5.72
CA GLU A 69 0.34 3.85 5.12
C GLU A 69 -0.95 3.00 5.07
N VAL A 70 -0.82 1.68 4.84
CA VAL A 70 -1.94 0.73 4.92
C VAL A 70 -2.49 0.62 6.35
N GLU A 71 -1.62 0.50 7.35
CA GLU A 71 -2.00 0.45 8.76
C GLU A 71 -2.71 1.73 9.21
N GLU A 72 -2.23 2.90 8.77
CA GLU A 72 -2.90 4.18 9.06
C GLU A 72 -4.31 4.24 8.47
N CYS A 73 -4.54 3.67 7.28
CA CYS A 73 -5.87 3.58 6.69
C CYS A 73 -6.86 2.76 7.54
N LEU A 74 -6.39 1.68 8.17
CA LEU A 74 -7.21 0.89 9.10
C LEU A 74 -7.55 1.66 10.37
N LEU A 75 -6.59 2.41 10.93
CA LEU A 75 -6.83 3.24 12.12
C LEU A 75 -7.85 4.35 11.88
N ILE A 76 -7.88 4.94 10.67
CA ILE A 76 -8.89 5.94 10.28
C ILE A 76 -10.28 5.30 10.18
N GLY A 77 -10.37 4.09 9.65
CA GLY A 77 -11.63 3.33 9.59
C GLY A 77 -12.22 3.04 10.97
N SER A 78 -11.37 2.63 11.93
CA SER A 78 -11.79 2.29 13.29
C SER A 78 -12.25 3.48 14.13
N LYS A 79 -11.78 4.71 13.85
CA LYS A 79 -12.24 5.93 14.55
C LYS A 79 -13.61 6.43 14.11
N ARG A 80 -14.23 5.83 13.09
CA ARG A 80 -15.57 6.17 12.60
C ARG A 80 -16.65 5.17 13.00
N SER A 81 -16.34 4.21 13.88
CA SER A 81 -17.32 3.29 14.49
C SER A 81 -17.82 3.80 15.82
#